data_AF-A0A7X8L226-F1
#
_entry.id   AF-A0A7X8L226-F1
#
_cell.length_a   1.000
_cell.length_b   1.000
_cell.length_c   1.000
_cell.angle_alpha   90.00
_cell.angle_beta   90.00
_cell.angle_gamma   90.00
#
_symmetry.space_group_name_H-M   'P 1'
#
loop_
_entity.id
_entity.type
_entity.pdbx_description
1 polymer ?
#
loop_
_entity_poly.entity_id
_entity_poly.type
_entity_poly.pdbx_seq_one_letter_code
_entity_poly.pdbx_strand_id
1 'polypeptide(L)'
;MKRRFDGLQTMVATLAGSIIFLVLFLALKWHVLVSILLALGTFWGIYLVSKPPYRVGKIKLDHLSDPEQALTMLMEADAHLQSLRQAVPKLRHNKIKQETNKLYNTGAGIMNYLQKYPDRVHAARRFLTYYLVTARDIVNKYLEFQNTNFMSPEISHIEVKTAETLPILNEAFDRQFVHLMRNEIMDIETDIEVLKHTLESEASL
;
A
#
# COMPACT_ATOMS: atom_id res chain seq x y z
N MET A 1 -7.71 -14.36 14.86
CA MET A 1 -8.33 -15.69 14.59
C MET A 1 -8.65 -15.94 13.10
N LYS A 2 -7.95 -15.30 12.14
CA LYS A 2 -8.26 -15.41 10.68
C LYS A 2 -7.29 -16.30 9.89
N ARG A 3 -6.14 -16.70 10.47
CA ARG A 3 -5.08 -17.50 9.80
C ARG A 3 -5.41 -18.98 9.58
N ARG A 4 -6.50 -19.52 10.16
CA ARG A 4 -6.82 -20.96 10.09
C ARG A 4 -7.69 -21.35 8.89
N PHE A 5 -8.37 -20.40 8.25
CA PHE A 5 -9.26 -20.70 7.11
C PHE A 5 -8.51 -20.81 5.77
N ASP A 6 -7.47 -19.99 5.56
CA ASP A 6 -6.66 -20.01 4.32
C ASP A 6 -5.86 -21.32 4.18
N GLY A 7 -5.43 -21.91 5.31
CA GLY A 7 -4.75 -23.21 5.32
C GLY A 7 -5.67 -24.38 4.95
N LEU A 8 -6.97 -24.31 5.31
CA LEU A 8 -7.91 -25.39 5.02
C LEU A 8 -8.23 -25.45 3.52
N GLN A 9 -8.37 -24.30 2.85
CA GLN A 9 -8.61 -24.25 1.41
C GLN A 9 -7.41 -24.73 0.60
N THR A 10 -6.18 -24.37 0.98
CA THR A 10 -4.99 -24.87 0.31
C THR A 10 -4.79 -26.36 0.54
N MET A 11 -5.03 -26.86 1.75
CA MET A 11 -4.99 -28.30 2.05
C MET A 11 -6.05 -29.09 1.27
N VAL A 12 -7.29 -28.61 1.18
CA VAL A 12 -8.36 -29.27 0.40
C VAL A 12 -8.04 -29.26 -1.09
N ALA A 13 -7.49 -28.17 -1.63
CA ALA A 13 -7.07 -28.10 -3.03
C ALA A 13 -5.90 -29.05 -3.33
N THR A 14 -4.92 -29.16 -2.44
CA THR A 14 -3.81 -30.10 -2.60
C THR A 14 -4.27 -31.55 -2.51
N LEU A 15 -5.16 -31.87 -1.56
CA LEU A 15 -5.75 -33.20 -1.42
C LEU A 15 -6.59 -33.59 -2.65
N ALA A 16 -7.45 -32.69 -3.12
CA ALA A 16 -8.26 -32.94 -4.33
C ALA A 16 -7.36 -33.14 -5.56
N GLY A 17 -6.31 -32.33 -5.73
CA GLY A 17 -5.34 -32.47 -6.81
C GLY A 17 -4.57 -33.80 -6.76
N SER A 18 -4.13 -34.23 -5.58
CA SER A 18 -3.44 -35.52 -5.40
C SER A 18 -4.36 -36.72 -5.63
N ILE A 19 -5.64 -36.65 -5.25
CA ILE A 19 -6.62 -37.72 -5.48
C ILE A 19 -6.93 -37.84 -6.97
N ILE A 20 -7.14 -36.73 -7.67
CA ILE A 20 -7.35 -36.72 -9.13
C ILE A 20 -6.11 -37.25 -9.86
N PHE A 21 -4.92 -36.88 -9.42
CA PHE A 21 -3.65 -37.40 -9.96
C PHE A 21 -3.52 -38.92 -9.76
N LEU A 22 -3.83 -39.44 -8.57
CA LEU A 22 -3.77 -40.88 -8.27
C LEU A 22 -4.82 -41.67 -9.05
N VAL A 23 -6.03 -41.16 -9.19
CA VAL A 23 -7.11 -41.80 -9.96
C VAL A 23 -6.74 -41.86 -11.45
N LEU A 24 -6.19 -40.78 -12.01
CA LEU A 24 -5.72 -40.74 -13.40
C LEU A 24 -4.49 -41.64 -13.62
N PHE A 25 -3.58 -41.72 -12.65
CA PHE A 25 -2.36 -42.51 -12.73
C PHE A 25 -2.63 -44.02 -12.67
N LEU A 26 -3.54 -44.47 -11.80
CA LEU A 26 -3.81 -45.89 -11.61
C LEU A 26 -4.76 -46.47 -12.66
N ALA A 27 -5.67 -45.65 -13.21
CA ALA A 27 -6.75 -46.15 -14.06
C ALA A 27 -6.39 -46.33 -15.55
N LEU A 28 -5.38 -45.63 -16.12
CA LEU A 28 -5.36 -45.44 -17.58
C LEU A 28 -4.05 -45.71 -18.35
N LYS A 29 -2.94 -46.14 -17.74
CA LYS A 29 -1.68 -46.55 -18.43
C LYS A 29 -1.36 -45.79 -19.74
N TRP A 30 -1.26 -44.45 -19.72
CA TRP A 30 -0.98 -43.67 -20.94
C TRP A 30 0.20 -42.67 -20.86
N HIS A 31 0.76 -42.41 -22.05
CA HIS A 31 2.07 -41.85 -22.42
C HIS A 31 2.54 -40.58 -21.65
N VAL A 32 3.86 -40.56 -21.34
CA VAL A 32 4.63 -39.48 -20.65
C VAL A 32 4.46 -38.07 -21.26
N LEU A 33 4.08 -37.96 -22.53
CA LEU A 33 3.86 -36.66 -23.19
C LEU A 33 2.62 -35.93 -22.63
N VAL A 34 1.60 -36.67 -22.17
CA VAL A 34 0.36 -36.09 -21.63
C VAL A 34 0.59 -35.52 -20.23
N SER A 35 1.46 -36.14 -19.43
CA SER A 35 1.81 -35.63 -18.10
C SER A 35 2.63 -34.34 -18.15
N ILE A 36 3.49 -34.15 -19.15
CA ILE A 36 4.20 -32.88 -19.38
C ILE A 36 3.22 -31.76 -19.76
N LEU A 37 2.23 -32.06 -20.61
CA LEU A 37 1.23 -31.09 -21.06
C LEU A 37 0.28 -30.68 -19.91
N LEU A 38 -0.08 -31.62 -19.05
CA LEU A 38 -0.85 -31.34 -17.82
C LEU A 38 -0.03 -30.58 -16.76
N ALA A 39 1.26 -30.85 -16.61
CA ALA A 39 2.13 -30.10 -15.70
C ALA A 39 2.27 -28.63 -16.13
N LEU A 40 2.45 -28.38 -17.43
CA LEU A 40 2.43 -27.03 -17.98
C LEU A 40 1.06 -26.37 -17.83
N GLY A 41 -0.03 -27.10 -18.07
CA GLY A 41 -1.40 -26.58 -17.93
C GLY A 41 -1.76 -26.22 -16.49
N THR A 42 -1.33 -27.01 -15.51
CA THR A 42 -1.54 -26.72 -14.08
C THR A 42 -0.64 -25.59 -13.60
N PHE A 43 0.62 -25.54 -14.02
CA PHE A 43 1.51 -24.41 -13.73
C PHE A 43 0.95 -23.10 -14.31
N TRP A 44 0.50 -23.12 -15.56
CA TRP A 44 -0.09 -21.94 -16.21
C TRP A 44 -1.44 -21.57 -15.60
N GLY A 45 -2.29 -22.56 -15.29
CA GLY A 45 -3.58 -22.36 -14.64
C GLY A 45 -3.44 -21.77 -13.23
N ILE A 46 -2.50 -22.29 -12.44
CA ILE A 46 -2.18 -21.74 -11.12
C ILE A 46 -1.55 -20.36 -11.26
N TYR A 47 -0.66 -20.13 -12.23
CA TYR A 47 -0.06 -18.80 -12.46
C TYR A 47 -1.12 -17.76 -12.85
N LEU A 48 -2.12 -18.13 -13.67
CA LEU A 48 -3.22 -17.27 -14.07
C LEU A 48 -4.20 -17.00 -12.91
N VAL A 49 -4.43 -17.98 -12.04
CA VAL A 49 -5.28 -17.86 -10.84
C VAL A 49 -4.53 -17.18 -9.67
N SER A 50 -3.20 -17.24 -9.65
CA SER A 50 -2.32 -16.63 -8.63
C SER A 50 -1.99 -15.17 -8.90
N LYS A 51 -2.45 -14.59 -10.03
CA LYS A 51 -2.77 -13.17 -10.02
C LYS A 51 -4.15 -13.06 -9.37
N PRO A 52 -4.27 -12.74 -8.07
CA PRO A 52 -5.56 -12.40 -7.53
C PRO A 52 -6.10 -11.25 -8.38
N PRO A 53 -7.28 -11.36 -8.99
CA PRO A 53 -7.98 -10.17 -9.41
C PRO A 53 -8.36 -9.47 -8.10
N TYR A 54 -7.52 -8.56 -7.61
CA TYR A 54 -7.92 -7.57 -6.62
C TYR A 54 -8.94 -6.66 -7.32
N ARG A 55 -10.16 -7.17 -7.46
CA ARG A 55 -11.36 -6.38 -7.72
C ARG A 55 -11.65 -5.63 -6.43
N VAL A 56 -10.90 -4.56 -6.21
CA VAL A 56 -11.39 -3.45 -5.40
C VAL A 56 -12.53 -2.85 -6.22
N GLY A 57 -13.71 -2.76 -5.60
CA GLY A 57 -15.00 -2.68 -6.27
C GLY A 57 -15.11 -1.67 -7.41
N LYS A 58 -15.83 -2.08 -8.46
CA LYS A 58 -16.40 -1.27 -9.56
C LYS A 58 -15.71 0.09 -9.78
N ILE A 59 -14.44 0.05 -10.16
CA ILE A 59 -13.71 1.26 -10.56
C ILE A 59 -14.24 1.63 -11.96
N LYS A 60 -14.90 2.78 -12.08
CA LYS A 60 -15.24 3.36 -13.39
C LYS A 60 -13.94 3.85 -14.03
N LEU A 61 -13.35 3.04 -14.90
CA LEU A 61 -12.06 3.31 -15.57
C LEU A 61 -12.18 4.23 -16.80
N ASP A 62 -13.39 4.66 -17.17
CA ASP A 62 -13.67 5.24 -18.49
C ASP A 62 -13.12 6.67 -18.72
N HIS A 63 -12.48 7.27 -17.70
CA HIS A 63 -11.93 8.64 -17.77
C HIS A 63 -10.44 8.76 -17.40
N LEU A 64 -9.74 7.64 -17.18
CA LEU A 64 -8.31 7.64 -16.90
C LEU A 64 -7.51 7.45 -18.19
N SER A 65 -6.59 8.37 -18.49
CA SER A 65 -5.70 8.24 -19.66
C SER A 65 -4.79 7.01 -19.58
N ASP A 66 -4.49 6.51 -18.36
CA ASP A 66 -3.81 5.25 -18.16
C ASP A 66 -4.14 4.62 -16.78
N PRO A 67 -5.18 3.77 -16.71
CA PRO A 67 -5.60 3.15 -15.45
C PRO A 67 -4.64 2.06 -14.96
N GLU A 68 -3.86 1.43 -15.84
CA GLU A 68 -2.87 0.41 -15.45
C GLU A 68 -1.69 1.05 -14.73
N GLN A 69 -1.19 2.18 -15.24
CA GLN A 69 -0.17 2.97 -14.56
C GLN A 69 -0.63 3.46 -13.19
N ALA A 70 -1.85 3.98 -13.10
CA ALA A 70 -2.41 4.46 -11.83
C ALA A 70 -2.49 3.34 -10.78
N LEU A 71 -2.99 2.16 -11.19
CA LEU A 71 -3.06 0.99 -10.32
C LEU A 71 -1.66 0.54 -9.86
N THR A 72 -0.69 0.52 -10.78
CA THR A 72 0.70 0.15 -10.47
C THR A 72 1.32 1.10 -9.44
N MET A 73 1.14 2.42 -9.60
CA MET A 73 1.63 3.41 -8.64
C MET A 73 1.02 3.22 -7.24
N LEU A 74 -0.28 2.92 -7.17
CA LEU A 74 -0.95 2.65 -5.89
C LEU A 74 -0.45 1.36 -5.23
N MET A 75 -0.21 0.31 -6.02
CA MET A 75 0.33 -0.96 -5.52
C MET A 75 1.75 -0.80 -4.97
N GLU A 76 2.63 -0.13 -5.70
CA GLU A 76 4.01 0.14 -5.25
C GLU A 76 4.03 0.99 -3.99
N ALA A 77 3.17 2.02 -3.95
CA ALA A 77 3.06 2.89 -2.79
C ALA A 77 2.51 2.15 -1.55
N ASP A 78 1.53 1.25 -1.69
CA ASP A 78 1.09 0.40 -0.57
C ASP A 78 2.26 -0.44 -0.04
N ALA A 79 3.04 -1.07 -0.91
CA ALA A 79 4.21 -1.84 -0.49
C ALA A 79 5.22 -1.00 0.30
N HIS A 80 5.45 0.26 -0.10
CA HIS A 80 6.31 1.19 0.64
C HIS A 80 5.73 1.58 2.00
N LEU A 81 4.41 1.82 2.09
CA LEU A 81 3.73 2.08 3.37
C LEU A 81 3.77 0.88 4.30
N GLN A 82 3.61 -0.35 3.79
CA GLN A 82 3.74 -1.56 4.60
C GLN A 82 5.16 -1.72 5.15
N SER A 83 6.19 -1.38 4.36
CA SER A 83 7.58 -1.35 4.85
C SER A 83 7.74 -0.41 6.04
N LEU A 84 7.19 0.81 5.95
CA LEU A 84 7.21 1.78 7.06
C LEU A 84 6.48 1.24 8.30
N ARG A 85 5.27 0.69 8.11
CA ARG A 85 4.48 0.08 9.19
C ARG A 85 5.23 -1.03 9.92
N GLN A 86 5.93 -1.88 9.17
CA GLN A 86 6.72 -2.98 9.71
C GLN A 86 8.00 -2.50 10.41
N ALA A 87 8.54 -1.33 10.04
CA ALA A 87 9.68 -0.71 10.68
C ALA A 87 9.32 -0.10 12.04
N VAL A 88 8.15 0.55 12.18
CA VAL A 88 7.69 1.22 13.42
C VAL A 88 7.94 0.40 14.70
N PRO A 89 7.52 -0.87 14.82
CA PRO A 89 7.72 -1.63 16.07
C PRO A 89 9.19 -2.00 16.33
N LYS A 90 10.05 -1.96 15.31
CA LYS A 90 11.47 -2.35 15.39
C LYS A 90 12.40 -1.18 15.74
N LEU A 91 11.92 0.05 15.61
CA LEU A 91 12.67 1.27 15.93
C LEU A 91 12.82 1.43 17.45
N ARG A 92 14.05 1.61 17.91
CA ARG A 92 14.43 1.82 19.33
C ARG A 92 14.37 3.30 19.71
N HIS A 93 14.77 4.21 18.82
CA HIS A 93 14.74 5.65 19.11
C HIS A 93 13.32 6.21 19.02
N ASN A 94 12.82 6.76 20.14
CA ASN A 94 11.43 7.18 20.29
C ASN A 94 10.98 8.24 19.27
N LYS A 95 11.77 9.30 19.04
CA LYS A 95 11.41 10.36 18.07
C LYS A 95 11.27 9.79 16.66
N ILE A 96 12.28 9.08 16.17
CA ILE A 96 12.27 8.41 14.86
C ILE A 96 11.07 7.46 14.73
N LYS A 97 10.76 6.69 15.77
CA LYS A 97 9.57 5.82 15.82
C LYS A 97 8.26 6.59 15.68
N GLN A 98 8.10 7.69 16.43
CA GLN A 98 6.91 8.54 16.36
C GLN A 98 6.75 9.18 14.98
N GLU A 99 7.82 9.75 14.43
CA GLU A 99 7.82 10.38 13.11
C GLU A 99 7.55 9.38 11.99
N THR A 100 8.11 8.17 12.08
CA THR A 100 7.84 7.07 11.14
C THR A 100 6.38 6.63 11.21
N ASN A 101 5.80 6.55 12.42
CA ASN A 101 4.40 6.21 12.60
C ASN A 101 3.48 7.31 12.04
N LYS A 102 3.85 8.59 12.20
CA LYS A 102 3.15 9.72 11.57
C LYS A 102 3.19 9.60 10.04
N LEU A 103 4.36 9.33 9.45
CA LEU A 103 4.51 9.13 8.00
C LEU A 103 3.60 8.01 7.48
N TYR A 104 3.57 6.88 8.19
CA TYR A 104 2.68 5.77 7.86
C TYR A 104 1.20 6.18 7.91
N ASN A 105 0.76 6.87 8.97
CA ASN A 105 -0.63 7.27 9.14
C ASN A 105 -1.08 8.30 8.10
N THR A 106 -0.28 9.35 7.87
CA THR A 106 -0.57 10.36 6.83
C THR A 106 -0.58 9.69 5.46
N GLY A 107 0.41 8.85 5.17
CA GLY A 107 0.47 8.13 3.89
C GLY A 107 -0.69 7.15 3.67
N ALA A 108 -1.13 6.45 4.71
CA ALA A 108 -2.31 5.57 4.65
C ALA A 108 -3.60 6.37 4.42
N GLY A 109 -3.72 7.57 5.01
CA GLY A 109 -4.81 8.50 4.73
C GLY A 109 -4.85 8.94 3.26
N ILE A 110 -3.71 9.36 2.72
CA ILE A 110 -3.55 9.69 1.30
C ILE A 110 -3.93 8.50 0.42
N MET A 111 -3.45 7.29 0.75
CA MET A 111 -3.73 6.08 -0.01
C MET A 111 -5.24 5.75 -0.06
N ASN A 112 -5.92 5.84 1.08
CA ASN A 112 -7.36 5.62 1.17
C ASN A 112 -8.14 6.66 0.35
N TYR A 113 -7.69 7.92 0.35
CA TYR A 113 -8.28 8.97 -0.48
C TYR A 113 -8.12 8.65 -1.98
N LEU A 114 -6.91 8.32 -2.43
CA LEU A 114 -6.63 8.03 -3.84
C LEU A 114 -7.33 6.76 -4.35
N GLN A 115 -7.58 5.78 -3.48
CA GLN A 115 -8.39 4.61 -3.83
C GLN A 115 -9.86 4.95 -4.09
N LYS A 116 -10.39 6.01 -3.44
CA LYS A 116 -11.76 6.51 -3.65
C LYS A 116 -11.86 7.43 -4.86
N TYR A 117 -10.78 8.16 -5.17
CA TYR A 117 -10.69 9.12 -6.27
C TYR A 117 -9.52 8.78 -7.21
N PRO A 118 -9.64 7.74 -8.07
CA PRO A 118 -8.56 7.27 -8.93
C PRO A 118 -8.03 8.32 -9.92
N ASP A 119 -8.88 9.27 -10.32
CA ASP A 119 -8.55 10.44 -11.14
C ASP A 119 -7.50 11.35 -10.49
N ARG A 120 -7.41 11.35 -9.16
CA ARG A 120 -6.42 12.12 -8.40
C ARG A 120 -5.05 11.45 -8.30
N VAL A 121 -4.90 10.20 -8.74
CA VAL A 121 -3.64 9.44 -8.63
C VAL A 121 -2.50 10.13 -9.38
N HIS A 122 -2.77 10.68 -10.57
CA HIS A 122 -1.76 11.40 -11.35
C HIS A 122 -1.29 12.67 -10.64
N ALA A 123 -2.18 13.41 -10.00
CA ALA A 123 -1.82 14.60 -9.21
C ALA A 123 -0.96 14.22 -8.00
N ALA A 124 -1.14 13.01 -7.45
CA ALA A 124 -0.35 12.48 -6.35
C ALA A 124 0.96 11.80 -6.77
N ARG A 125 1.29 11.76 -8.07
CA ARG A 125 2.46 11.01 -8.58
C ARG A 125 3.74 11.30 -7.81
N ARG A 126 4.05 12.58 -7.54
CA ARG A 126 5.28 12.96 -6.81
C ARG A 126 5.32 12.43 -5.38
N PHE A 127 4.17 12.35 -4.71
CA PHE A 127 4.06 11.71 -3.41
C PHE A 127 4.39 10.22 -3.51
N LEU A 128 3.72 9.53 -4.44
CA LEU A 128 3.80 8.07 -4.60
C LEU A 128 5.21 7.62 -5.00
N THR A 129 5.87 8.34 -5.92
CA THR A 129 7.12 7.88 -6.54
C THR A 129 8.39 8.47 -5.92
N TYR A 130 8.29 9.57 -5.17
CA TYR A 130 9.48 10.24 -4.64
C TYR A 130 9.45 10.40 -3.13
N TYR A 131 8.45 11.10 -2.57
CA TYR A 131 8.43 11.40 -1.14
C TYR A 131 8.28 10.12 -0.30
N LEU A 132 7.37 9.24 -0.70
CA LEU A 132 7.14 7.98 0.00
C LEU A 132 8.32 7.01 -0.09
N VAL A 133 8.92 6.91 -1.28
CA VAL A 133 10.14 6.11 -1.53
C VAL A 133 11.30 6.61 -0.66
N THR A 134 11.50 7.92 -0.61
CA THR A 134 12.58 8.55 0.17
C THR A 134 12.39 8.31 1.66
N ALA A 135 11.16 8.48 2.17
CA ALA A 135 10.82 8.21 3.57
C ALA A 135 11.10 6.75 3.96
N ARG A 136 10.65 5.80 3.12
CA ARG A 136 10.94 4.36 3.28
C ARG A 136 12.44 4.11 3.36
N ASP A 137 13.22 4.66 2.43
CA ASP A 137 14.66 4.39 2.37
C ASP A 137 15.42 4.94 3.57
N ILE A 138 15.07 6.13 4.04
CA ILE A 138 15.68 6.71 5.24
C ILE A 138 15.39 5.83 6.46
N VAL A 139 14.14 5.40 6.63
CA VAL A 139 13.74 4.56 7.77
C VAL A 139 14.40 3.18 7.71
N ASN A 140 14.41 2.54 6.53
CA ASN A 140 15.00 1.22 6.37
C ASN A 140 16.52 1.25 6.58
N LYS A 141 17.22 2.23 6.01
CA LYS A 141 18.67 2.39 6.23
C LYS A 141 18.99 2.66 7.69
N TYR A 142 18.24 3.53 8.37
CA TYR A 142 18.41 3.74 9.80
C TYR A 142 18.19 2.45 10.60
N LEU A 143 17.16 1.67 10.26
CA LEU A 143 16.89 0.39 10.93
C LEU A 143 18.02 -0.63 10.70
N GLU A 144 18.61 -0.69 9.52
CA GLU A 144 19.79 -1.50 9.23
C GLU A 144 20.96 -1.10 10.13
N PHE A 145 21.28 0.21 10.21
CA PHE A 145 22.34 0.71 11.09
C PHE A 145 22.08 0.42 12.57
N GLN A 146 20.85 0.60 13.03
CA GLN A 146 20.45 0.29 14.40
C GLN A 146 20.71 -1.20 14.74
N ASN A 147 20.54 -2.10 13.78
CA ASN A 147 20.67 -3.54 14.00
C ASN A 147 22.12 -4.04 13.97
N THR A 148 23.09 -3.27 13.45
CA THR A 148 24.50 -3.67 13.46
C THR A 148 25.12 -3.64 14.86
N ASN A 149 24.46 -3.01 15.85
CA ASN A 149 24.92 -2.84 17.24
C ASN A 149 26.35 -2.26 17.37
N PHE A 150 26.87 -1.62 16.32
CA PHE A 150 28.15 -0.94 16.34
C PHE A 150 27.95 0.49 16.83
N MET A 151 28.69 0.90 17.86
CA MET A 151 28.61 2.26 18.40
C MET A 151 29.79 3.07 17.85
N SER A 152 29.52 3.93 16.86
CA SER A 152 30.49 4.87 16.32
C SER A 152 29.93 6.31 16.30
N PRO A 153 30.78 7.34 16.31
CA PRO A 153 30.35 8.72 16.14
C PRO A 153 29.53 8.93 14.85
N GLU A 154 29.89 8.24 13.77
CA GLU A 154 29.19 8.30 12.49
C GLU A 154 27.75 7.78 12.60
N ILE A 155 27.53 6.68 13.32
CA ILE A 155 26.19 6.09 13.53
C ILE A 155 25.32 7.02 14.37
N SER A 156 25.90 7.64 15.41
CA SER A 156 25.20 8.64 16.24
C SER A 156 24.76 9.84 15.40
N HIS A 157 25.61 10.27 14.45
CA HIS A 157 25.28 11.37 13.54
C HIS A 157 24.18 11.00 12.53
N ILE A 158 24.13 9.74 12.06
CA ILE A 158 23.00 9.26 11.23
C ILE A 158 21.69 9.30 12.02
N GLU A 159 21.68 8.86 13.28
CA GLU A 159 20.49 8.93 14.12
C GLU A 159 19.96 10.36 14.26
N VAL A 160 20.83 11.32 14.57
CA VAL A 160 20.47 12.75 14.66
C VAL A 160 19.88 13.25 13.34
N LYS A 161 20.57 13.00 12.23
CA LYS A 161 20.09 13.43 10.89
C LYS A 161 18.75 12.81 10.53
N THR A 162 18.54 11.53 10.82
CA THR A 162 17.25 10.87 10.60
C THR A 162 16.16 11.52 11.46
N ALA A 163 16.44 11.79 12.73
CA ALA A 163 15.51 12.44 13.65
C ALA A 163 15.16 13.90 13.29
N GLU A 164 16.01 14.57 12.51
CA GLU A 164 15.76 15.90 11.94
C GLU A 164 15.05 15.86 10.58
N THR A 165 15.32 14.83 9.77
CA THR A 165 14.80 14.73 8.40
C THR A 165 13.36 14.22 8.35
N LEU A 166 12.99 13.26 9.21
CA LEU A 166 11.64 12.68 9.18
C LEU A 166 10.52 13.71 9.43
N PRO A 167 10.65 14.68 10.36
CA PRO A 167 9.68 15.77 10.50
C PRO A 167 9.47 16.59 9.22
N ILE A 168 10.55 16.87 8.48
CA ILE A 168 10.50 17.62 7.21
C ILE A 168 9.72 16.83 6.16
N LEU A 169 9.93 15.51 6.11
CA LEU A 169 9.17 14.63 5.22
C LEU A 169 7.70 14.53 5.62
N ASN A 170 7.38 14.48 6.92
CA ASN A 170 6.00 14.54 7.41
C ASN A 170 5.30 15.82 6.94
N GLU A 171 5.97 16.96 7.07
CA GLU A 171 5.41 18.24 6.60
C GLU A 171 5.22 18.26 5.08
N ALA A 172 6.15 17.65 4.32
CA ALA A 172 5.99 17.49 2.87
C ALA A 172 4.78 16.61 2.50
N PHE A 173 4.55 15.51 3.24
CA PHE A 173 3.37 14.66 3.07
C PHE A 173 2.09 15.45 3.35
N ASP A 174 2.03 16.15 4.49
CA ASP A 174 0.88 16.93 4.93
C ASP A 174 0.53 18.01 3.87
N ARG A 175 1.54 18.78 3.41
CA ARG A 175 1.35 19.78 2.34
C ARG A 175 0.86 19.17 1.04
N GLN A 176 1.43 18.04 0.63
CA GLN A 176 1.04 17.38 -0.60
C GLN A 176 -0.38 16.83 -0.51
N PHE A 177 -0.82 16.38 0.66
CA PHE A 177 -2.19 15.94 0.88
C PHE A 177 -3.19 17.11 0.84
N VAL A 178 -2.90 18.21 1.53
CA VAL A 178 -3.73 19.43 1.47
C VAL A 178 -3.85 19.93 0.03
N HIS A 179 -2.76 19.90 -0.73
CA HIS A 179 -2.79 20.28 -2.14
C HIS A 179 -3.73 19.39 -2.97
N LEU A 180 -3.77 18.08 -2.70
CA LEU A 180 -4.66 17.13 -3.39
C LEU A 180 -6.13 17.33 -3.04
N MET A 181 -6.43 17.85 -1.85
CA MET A 181 -7.78 18.10 -1.34
C MET A 181 -8.22 19.57 -1.48
N ARG A 182 -7.45 20.40 -2.18
CA ARG A 182 -7.66 21.86 -2.15
C ARG A 182 -9.04 22.28 -2.65
N ASN A 183 -9.56 21.60 -3.67
CA ASN A 183 -10.87 21.93 -4.22
C ASN A 183 -11.97 21.54 -3.23
N GLU A 184 -11.88 20.34 -2.67
CA GLU A 184 -12.82 19.81 -1.68
C GLU A 184 -12.82 20.66 -0.40
N ILE A 185 -11.66 21.18 0.02
CA ILE A 185 -11.53 22.12 1.14
C ILE A 185 -12.25 23.44 0.82
N MET A 186 -12.05 24.01 -0.37
CA MET A 186 -12.68 25.26 -0.80
C MET A 186 -14.20 25.17 -0.89
N ASP A 187 -14.71 24.03 -1.37
CA ASP A 187 -16.15 23.77 -1.46
C ASP A 187 -16.77 23.77 -0.04
N ILE A 188 -16.14 23.08 0.91
CA ILE A 188 -16.59 23.06 2.31
C ILE A 188 -16.51 24.45 2.96
N GLU A 189 -15.45 25.21 2.70
CA GLU A 189 -15.32 26.60 3.19
C GLU A 189 -16.45 27.48 2.67
N THR A 190 -16.83 27.32 1.41
CA THR A 190 -17.95 28.03 0.79
C THR A 190 -19.29 27.64 1.45
N ASP A 191 -19.53 26.35 1.65
CA ASP A 191 -20.74 25.85 2.31
C ASP A 191 -20.87 26.38 3.75
N ILE A 192 -19.76 26.46 4.48
CA ILE A 192 -19.72 27.04 5.84
C ILE A 192 -20.08 28.52 5.81
N GLU A 193 -19.54 29.29 4.87
CA GLU A 193 -19.82 30.73 4.78
C GLU A 193 -21.29 30.99 4.39
N VAL A 194 -21.85 30.19 3.47
CA VAL A 194 -23.27 30.26 3.11
C VAL A 194 -24.16 29.94 4.32
N LEU A 195 -23.82 28.89 5.09
CA LEU A 195 -24.55 28.55 6.31
C LEU A 195 -24.50 29.68 7.33
N LYS A 196 -23.33 30.26 7.56
CA LYS A 196 -23.13 31.37 8.48
C LYS A 196 -23.96 32.59 8.08
N HIS A 197 -23.91 32.98 6.81
CA HIS A 197 -24.72 34.09 6.29
C HIS A 197 -26.22 33.85 6.43
N THR A 198 -26.68 32.62 6.19
CA THR A 198 -28.10 32.27 6.35
C THR A 198 -28.53 32.44 7.81
N LEU A 199 -27.76 31.91 8.76
CA LEU A 199 -28.05 32.03 10.19
C LEU A 199 -28.03 33.49 10.69
N GLU A 200 -27.09 34.30 10.21
CA GLU A 200 -27.04 35.73 10.52
C GLU A 200 -28.26 36.48 9.96
N SER A 201 -28.70 36.15 8.75
CA SER A 201 -29.89 36.75 8.14
C SER A 201 -31.18 36.34 8.84
N GLU A 202 -31.28 35.10 9.33
CA GLU A 202 -32.45 34.61 10.07
C GLU A 202 -32.52 35.17 11.49
N ALA A 203 -31.37 35.35 12.15
CA ALA A 203 -31.30 35.92 13.51
C ALA A 203 -31.51 37.44 13.55
N SER A 204 -31.43 38.12 12.41
CA SER A 204 -31.67 39.56 12.26
C SER A 204 -33.10 39.91 11.82
N LEU A 205 -33.97 38.90 11.68
CA LEU A 205 -35.42 39.01 11.46
C LEU A 205 -36.20 38.82 12.77
#